data_AF-A0A7W4B3G3-F1
#
_entry.id   AF-A0A7W4B3G3-F1
#
_cell.length_a   1.000
_cell.length_b   1.000
_cell.length_c   1.000
_cell.angle_alpha   90.00
_cell.angle_beta   90.00
_cell.angle_gamma   90.00
#
_symmetry.space_group_name_H-M   'P 1'
#
loop_
_entity.id
_entity.type
_entity.pdbx_description
1 polymer ?
#
loop_
_entity_poly.entity_id
_entity_poly.type
_entity_poly.pdbx_seq_one_letter_code
_entity_poly.pdbx_strand_id
1 'polypeptide(L)'
;GDVANEDVAKFNPIDGKKFGLKDGDEIRITSPVGTLTCKAKLWEGVRPGTVAKCFGQGHWAYGRYASTKFGITPRGGSNNDLIADRYDRLSGASAFYGHIRVRVEKV
;
A
#
# COMPACT_ATOMS: atom_id res chain seq x y z
N GLY A 1 -0.09 -14.88 3.15
CA GLY A 1 -0.45 -13.71 2.32
C GLY A 1 0.79 -13.14 1.67
N ASP A 2 1.80 -12.77 2.46
CA ASP A 2 3.02 -12.11 1.99
C ASP A 2 3.84 -12.93 1.00
N VAL A 3 4.73 -12.24 0.28
CA VAL A 3 5.61 -12.80 -0.73
C VAL A 3 7.04 -12.36 -0.38
N ALA A 4 7.96 -13.31 -0.30
CA ALA A 4 9.35 -13.03 0.03
C ALA A 4 9.96 -12.03 -0.96
N ASN A 5 10.76 -11.09 -0.46
CA ASN A 5 11.48 -10.06 -1.23
C ASN A 5 10.61 -9.01 -1.95
N GLU A 6 9.30 -9.03 -1.77
CA GLU A 6 8.35 -8.14 -2.45
C GLU A 6 7.60 -7.24 -1.47
N ASP A 7 7.17 -6.07 -1.94
CA ASP A 7 6.16 -5.26 -1.27
C ASP A 7 4.80 -5.51 -1.92
N VAL A 8 3.88 -6.14 -1.17
CA VAL A 8 2.57 -6.52 -1.70
C VAL A 8 1.43 -5.87 -0.93
N ALA A 9 0.47 -5.33 -1.67
CA ALA A 9 -0.85 -5.02 -1.16
C ALA A 9 -1.78 -6.22 -1.41
N LYS A 10 -2.40 -6.70 -0.34
CA LYS A 10 -3.24 -7.90 -0.36
C LYS A 10 -4.70 -7.50 -0.59
N PHE A 11 -5.35 -8.14 -1.55
CA PHE A 11 -6.75 -7.93 -1.90
C PHE A 11 -7.52 -9.24 -1.73
N ASN A 12 -8.79 -9.16 -1.37
CA ASN A 12 -9.65 -10.33 -1.46
C ASN A 12 -9.81 -10.74 -2.95
N PRO A 13 -9.90 -12.03 -3.30
CA PRO A 13 -10.12 -12.45 -4.69
C PRO A 13 -11.37 -11.85 -5.37
N ILE A 14 -12.42 -11.53 -4.61
CA ILE A 14 -13.61 -10.82 -5.11
C ILE A 14 -13.23 -9.44 -5.67
N ASP A 15 -12.43 -8.67 -4.91
CA ASP A 15 -11.94 -7.36 -5.35
C ASP A 15 -10.91 -7.51 -6.48
N GLY A 16 -10.05 -8.52 -6.40
CA GLY A 16 -9.13 -8.87 -7.48
C GLY A 16 -9.83 -9.05 -8.82
N LYS A 17 -10.91 -9.85 -8.84
CA LYS A 17 -11.77 -10.03 -10.02
C LYS A 17 -12.44 -8.74 -10.45
N LYS A 18 -12.96 -7.95 -9.50
CA LYS A 18 -13.64 -6.66 -9.77
C LYS A 18 -12.71 -5.65 -10.44
N PHE A 19 -11.45 -5.58 -10.01
CA PHE A 19 -10.47 -4.60 -10.49
C PHE A 19 -9.50 -5.17 -11.54
N GLY A 20 -9.67 -6.43 -11.94
CA GLY A 20 -8.82 -7.08 -12.95
C GLY A 20 -7.38 -7.34 -12.50
N LEU A 21 -7.16 -7.55 -11.20
CA LEU A 21 -5.83 -7.78 -10.61
C LEU A 21 -5.48 -9.28 -10.57
N LYS A 22 -4.19 -9.57 -10.77
CA LYS A 22 -3.58 -10.89 -10.56
C LYS A 22 -2.38 -10.79 -9.64
N ASP A 23 -2.00 -11.94 -9.06
CA ASP A 23 -0.78 -12.02 -8.26
C ASP A 23 0.44 -11.55 -9.05
N GLY A 24 1.20 -10.63 -8.45
CA GLY A 24 2.43 -10.09 -9.03
C GLY A 24 2.24 -8.88 -9.95
N ASP A 25 1.01 -8.48 -10.27
CA ASP A 25 0.74 -7.27 -11.06
C ASP A 25 1.35 -6.04 -10.38
N GLU A 26 2.07 -5.21 -11.12
CA GLU A 26 2.44 -3.87 -10.65
C GLU A 26 1.19 -2.99 -10.60
N ILE A 27 0.96 -2.39 -9.43
CA ILE A 27 -0.24 -1.60 -9.16
C ILE A 27 0.13 -0.25 -8.57
N ARG A 28 -0.69 0.74 -8.91
CA ARG A 28 -0.74 2.04 -8.25
C ARG A 28 -1.93 2.07 -7.31
N ILE A 29 -1.67 2.39 -6.05
CA ILE A 29 -2.71 2.64 -5.05
C ILE A 29 -2.76 4.13 -4.80
N THR A 30 -3.94 4.73 -4.93
CA THR A 30 -4.14 6.17 -4.82
C THR A 30 -5.21 6.48 -3.80
N SER A 31 -4.91 7.41 -2.90
CA SER A 31 -5.84 8.05 -1.97
C SER A 31 -6.16 9.48 -2.44
N PRO A 32 -7.05 10.21 -1.77
CA PRO A 32 -7.24 11.63 -2.04
C PRO A 32 -5.99 12.51 -1.83
N VAL A 33 -4.99 12.06 -1.06
CA VAL A 33 -3.83 12.88 -0.66
C VAL A 33 -2.50 12.44 -1.27
N GLY A 34 -2.45 11.28 -1.92
CA GLY A 34 -1.21 10.76 -2.46
C GLY A 34 -1.34 9.36 -3.03
N THR A 35 -0.21 8.83 -3.49
CA THR A 35 -0.15 7.57 -4.24
C THR A 35 1.13 6.82 -3.95
N LEU A 36 1.09 5.50 -4.11
CA LEU A 36 2.27 4.63 -4.08
C LEU A 36 2.18 3.55 -5.17
N THR A 37 3.31 2.89 -5.45
CA THR A 37 3.35 1.68 -6.29
C THR A 37 3.88 0.48 -5.51
N CYS A 38 3.30 -0.69 -5.75
CA CYS A 38 3.71 -1.97 -5.17
C CYS A 38 3.15 -3.12 -6.04
N LYS A 39 3.26 -4.38 -5.60
CA LYS A 39 2.64 -5.51 -6.30
C LYS A 39 1.30 -5.92 -5.70
N ALA A 40 0.40 -6.43 -6.52
CA ALA A 40 -0.86 -7.02 -6.07
C ALA A 40 -0.64 -8.46 -5.57
N LYS A 41 -1.39 -8.83 -4.54
CA LYS A 41 -1.53 -10.23 -4.09
C LYS A 41 -2.98 -10.53 -3.75
N LEU A 42 -3.59 -11.50 -4.40
CA LEU A 42 -4.89 -12.03 -4.02
C LEU A 42 -4.74 -12.97 -2.83
N TRP A 43 -5.55 -12.77 -1.80
CA TRP A 43 -5.49 -13.55 -0.58
C TRP A 43 -6.83 -13.56 0.17
N GLU A 44 -7.38 -14.75 0.40
CA GLU A 44 -8.69 -14.95 1.08
C GLU A 44 -8.71 -14.41 2.52
N GLY A 45 -7.55 -14.23 3.15
CA GLY A 45 -7.45 -13.64 4.49
C GLY A 45 -7.76 -12.13 4.55
N VAL A 46 -8.05 -11.49 3.41
CA VAL A 46 -8.44 -10.07 3.36
C VAL A 46 -9.97 -9.97 3.31
N ARG A 47 -10.54 -9.11 4.15
CA ARG A 47 -11.96 -8.77 4.10
C ARG A 47 -12.32 -8.13 2.75
N PRO A 48 -13.38 -8.57 2.04
CA PRO A 48 -13.83 -7.90 0.82
C PRO A 48 -14.11 -6.40 1.03
N GLY A 49 -13.71 -5.59 0.06
CA GLY A 49 -13.80 -4.13 0.11
C GLY A 49 -12.69 -3.45 0.91
N THR A 50 -11.70 -4.19 1.41
CA THR A 50 -10.49 -3.63 2.03
C THR A 50 -9.21 -4.12 1.34
N VAL A 51 -8.11 -3.41 1.59
CA VAL A 51 -6.77 -3.79 1.14
C VAL A 51 -5.84 -3.83 2.35
N ALA A 52 -5.06 -4.90 2.48
CA ALA A 52 -4.13 -5.10 3.58
C ALA A 52 -2.68 -5.01 3.07
N LYS A 53 -1.96 -3.94 3.42
CA LYS A 53 -0.56 -3.72 3.04
C LYS A 53 0.28 -3.43 4.28
N CYS A 54 1.41 -4.11 4.43
CA CYS A 54 2.30 -3.88 5.56
C CYS A 54 3.00 -2.52 5.43
N PHE A 55 3.16 -1.82 6.55
CA PHE A 55 4.02 -0.64 6.66
C PHE A 55 5.50 -1.08 6.80
N GLY A 56 6.42 -0.29 6.26
CA GLY A 56 7.87 -0.46 6.47
C GLY A 56 8.72 -0.53 5.19
N GLN A 57 8.13 -0.79 4.02
CA GLN A 57 8.77 -0.55 2.72
C GLN A 57 8.38 0.83 2.18
N GLY A 58 8.92 1.22 1.01
CA GLY A 58 8.72 2.55 0.42
C GLY A 58 9.84 3.55 0.71
N HIS A 59 10.95 3.11 1.31
CA HIS A 59 12.09 3.98 1.55
C HIS A 59 12.77 4.36 0.23
N TRP A 60 12.92 5.66 -0.02
CA TRP A 60 13.76 6.21 -1.09
C TRP A 60 15.17 6.56 -0.61
N ALA A 61 15.41 6.49 0.71
CA ALA A 61 16.71 6.67 1.36
C ALA A 61 17.00 5.48 2.29
N TYR A 62 17.49 5.74 3.51
CA TYR A 62 17.87 4.76 4.54
C TYR A 62 19.12 3.94 4.19
N GLY A 63 19.14 3.25 3.05
CA GLY A 63 20.31 2.50 2.60
C GLY A 63 20.04 1.64 1.37
N ARG A 64 21.11 1.04 0.85
CA ARG A 64 21.12 0.34 -0.45
C ARG A 64 20.12 -0.81 -0.58
N TYR A 65 19.70 -1.42 0.53
CA TYR A 65 18.73 -2.53 0.53
C TYR A 65 17.27 -2.05 0.64
N ALA A 66 17.08 -0.86 1.22
CA ALA A 66 15.78 -0.29 1.50
C ALA A 66 15.26 0.61 0.36
N SER A 67 16.15 1.09 -0.52
CA SER A 67 15.81 1.93 -1.67
C SER A 67 16.32 1.34 -2.98
N THR A 68 15.59 1.56 -4.08
CA THR A 68 16.02 1.17 -5.43
C THR A 68 17.17 2.06 -5.92
N LYS A 69 17.04 3.39 -5.74
CA LYS A 69 18.10 4.36 -6.00
C LYS A 69 18.15 5.33 -4.83
N PHE A 70 19.21 5.26 -4.02
CA PHE A 70 19.32 6.05 -2.80
C PHE A 70 19.15 7.55 -3.08
N GLY A 71 18.27 8.18 -2.32
CA GLY A 71 17.91 9.60 -2.42
C GLY A 71 16.90 9.91 -3.53
N ILE A 72 16.45 8.93 -4.33
CA ILE A 72 15.69 9.20 -5.56
C ILE A 72 14.49 8.26 -5.73
N THR A 73 14.71 6.95 -5.75
CA THR A 73 13.67 5.98 -6.12
C THR A 73 13.40 5.00 -4.97
N PRO A 74 12.15 4.89 -4.48
CA PRO A 74 11.81 3.99 -3.40
C PRO A 74 11.88 2.53 -3.82
N ARG A 75 12.07 1.63 -2.85
CA ARG A 75 11.78 0.20 -3.00
C ARG A 75 10.42 -0.09 -2.37
N GLY A 76 9.46 -0.56 -3.17
CA GLY A 76 8.07 -0.67 -2.75
C GLY A 76 7.40 0.70 -2.59
N GLY A 77 6.32 0.75 -1.80
CA GLY A 77 5.49 1.95 -1.62
C GLY A 77 5.30 2.35 -0.16
N SER A 78 5.43 3.64 0.12
CA SER A 78 5.27 4.22 1.47
C SER A 78 3.78 4.35 1.81
N ASN A 79 3.32 3.60 2.81
CA ASN A 79 1.90 3.63 3.20
C ASN A 79 1.43 5.03 3.65
N ASN A 80 2.27 5.77 4.36
CA ASN A 80 1.89 7.05 4.95
C ASN A 80 1.59 8.12 3.89
N ASP A 81 2.11 7.98 2.68
CA ASP A 81 1.80 8.86 1.54
C ASP A 81 0.32 8.74 1.12
N LEU A 82 -0.38 7.67 1.54
CA LEU A 82 -1.82 7.49 1.32
C LEU A 82 -2.69 8.02 2.46
N ILE A 83 -2.11 8.31 3.63
CA ILE A 83 -2.86 8.56 4.86
C ILE A 83 -3.02 10.06 5.03
N ALA A 84 -4.25 10.54 4.89
CA ALA A 84 -4.56 11.94 5.12
C ALA A 84 -4.27 12.34 6.57
N ASP A 85 -3.61 13.48 6.74
CA ASP A 85 -3.27 14.05 8.04
C ASP A 85 -4.53 14.36 8.85
N ARG A 86 -4.81 13.52 9.85
CA ARG A 86 -6.03 13.55 10.69
C ARG A 86 -5.66 13.11 12.10
N TYR A 87 -6.47 13.55 13.06
CA TYR A 87 -6.19 13.36 14.47
C TYR A 87 -7.44 12.94 15.24
N ASP A 88 -7.30 12.02 16.20
CA ASP A 88 -8.22 11.94 17.33
C ASP A 88 -7.94 13.11 18.26
N ARG A 89 -8.84 14.09 18.29
CA ARG A 89 -8.59 15.38 18.91
C ARG A 89 -8.63 15.35 20.43
N LEU A 90 -9.23 14.33 21.04
CA LEU A 90 -9.25 14.19 22.49
C LEU A 90 -7.89 13.76 23.03
N SER A 91 -7.20 12.85 22.35
CA SER A 91 -5.86 12.37 22.75
C SER A 91 -4.70 13.10 22.07
N GLY A 92 -4.95 13.72 20.91
CA GLY A 92 -3.90 14.27 20.05
C GLY A 92 -3.22 13.23 19.14
N ALA A 93 -3.67 11.98 19.16
CA ALA A 93 -3.08 10.92 18.33
C ALA A 93 -3.37 11.13 16.84
N SER A 94 -2.37 10.93 15.98
CA SER A 94 -2.57 10.85 14.53
C SER A 94 -3.36 9.59 14.16
N ALA A 95 -4.30 9.73 13.22
CA ALA A 95 -5.11 8.63 12.74
C ALA A 95 -4.39 7.87 11.61
N PHE A 96 -4.33 6.54 11.71
CA PHE A 96 -3.73 5.65 10.70
C PHE A 96 -4.69 4.58 10.17
N TYR A 97 -5.93 4.53 10.69
CA TYR A 97 -6.88 3.46 10.39
C TYR A 97 -8.29 4.01 10.20
N GLY A 98 -9.10 3.31 9.41
CA GLY A 98 -10.52 3.60 9.21
C GLY A 98 -10.83 4.70 8.18
N HIS A 99 -10.17 5.86 8.22
CA HIS A 99 -10.51 7.00 7.34
C HIS A 99 -9.88 6.96 5.94
N ILE A 100 -8.98 6.01 5.69
CA ILE A 100 -8.17 5.96 4.46
C ILE A 100 -8.93 5.17 3.39
N ARG A 101 -9.50 5.90 2.43
CA ARG A 101 -10.12 5.34 1.23
C ARG A 101 -9.13 5.40 0.07
N VAL A 102 -9.04 4.31 -0.68
CA VAL A 102 -8.13 4.20 -1.82
C VAL A 102 -8.82 3.57 -3.02
N ARG A 103 -8.27 3.83 -4.20
CA ARG A 103 -8.52 3.09 -5.43
C ARG A 103 -7.23 2.43 -5.90
N VAL A 104 -7.37 1.43 -6.78
CA VAL A 104 -6.24 0.69 -7.35
C VAL A 104 -6.39 0.58 -8.86
N GLU A 105 -5.27 0.68 -9.56
CA GLU A 105 -5.16 0.43 -11.00
C GLU A 105 -3.82 -0.25 -11.29
N LYS A 106 -3.73 -0.99 -12.40
CA LYS A 106 -2.45 -1.50 -12.90
C LYS A 106 -1.60 -0.33 -13.39
N VAL A 107 -0.29 -0.41 -13.20
CA VAL A 107 0.67 0.57 -13.76
C VAL A 107 0.79 0.41 -15.26
#